data_AF-A0A0F9EUU1-F1
#
_entry.id   AF-A0A0F9EUU1-F1
#
_cell.length_a   1.000
_cell.length_b   1.000
_cell.length_c   1.000
_cell.angle_alpha   90.00
_cell.angle_beta   90.00
_cell.angle_gamma   90.00
#
_symmetry.space_group_name_H-M   'P 1'
#
loop_
_entity.id
_entity.type
_entity.pdbx_description
1 polymer ?
#
loop_
_entity_poly.entity_id
_entity_poly.type
_entity_poly.pdbx_seq_one_letter_code
_entity_poly.pdbx_strand_id
1 'polypeptide(L)'
;MGGEGVHNPADLSGLEAGQTAILAAIADIDADLEIVDANVDSIQAIAEAEAILEEAGGELTTDGTEQTLYINNAPAGNYEPKTLIIDFANSTVTETIRILVNYRIAPAGPWVIDDRETIVGVPVNVGIRINLHEARYGIWITIEKTVGTNRAYDWQVFYEV
;
A
#
# COMPACT_ATOMS: atom_id res chain seq x y z
N MET A 1 -43.69 56.22 -34.14
CA MET A 1 -42.39 55.91 -34.76
C MET A 1 -41.33 56.38 -33.79
N GLY A 2 -40.80 55.48 -32.96
CA GLY A 2 -39.65 55.81 -32.10
C GLY A 2 -38.41 55.77 -32.98
N GLY A 3 -37.77 56.91 -33.20
CA GLY A 3 -36.55 56.97 -33.98
C GLY A 3 -35.45 56.21 -33.25
N GLU A 4 -34.83 55.24 -33.92
CA GLU A 4 -33.51 54.75 -33.51
C GLU A 4 -32.59 55.97 -33.40
N GLY A 5 -32.12 56.24 -32.19
CA GLY A 5 -31.21 57.33 -31.93
C GLY A 5 -29.93 57.16 -32.75
N VAL A 6 -29.37 58.27 -33.21
CA VAL A 6 -28.06 58.26 -33.88
C VAL A 6 -27.03 57.73 -32.89
N HIS A 7 -26.55 56.50 -33.10
CA HIS A 7 -25.44 55.95 -32.33
C HIS A 7 -24.19 56.78 -32.58
N ASN A 8 -23.54 57.27 -31.52
CA ASN A 8 -22.24 57.91 -31.64
C ASN A 8 -21.19 56.83 -31.93
N PRO A 9 -20.57 56.80 -33.12
CA PRO A 9 -19.58 55.78 -33.46
C PRO A 9 -18.30 55.85 -32.59
N ALA A 10 -18.13 56.91 -31.79
CA ALA A 10 -17.07 57.04 -30.80
C ALA A 10 -17.47 56.59 -29.37
N ASP A 11 -18.71 56.16 -29.16
CA ASP A 11 -19.14 55.61 -27.88
C ASP A 11 -18.64 54.17 -27.74
N LEU A 12 -17.56 54.00 -26.99
CA LEU A 12 -16.93 52.71 -26.71
C LEU A 12 -17.32 52.16 -25.33
N SER A 13 -18.22 52.81 -24.60
CA SER A 13 -18.54 52.48 -23.21
C SER A 13 -18.97 51.03 -23.00
N GLY A 14 -19.72 50.45 -23.94
CA GLY A 14 -20.11 49.04 -23.92
C GLY A 14 -18.93 48.07 -24.11
N LEU A 15 -17.94 48.44 -24.93
CA LEU A 15 -16.72 47.65 -25.13
C LEU A 15 -15.83 47.70 -23.89
N GLU A 16 -15.68 48.88 -23.26
CA GLU A 16 -14.92 49.06 -22.03
C GLU A 16 -15.54 48.28 -20.86
N ALA A 17 -16.87 48.30 -20.74
CA ALA A 17 -17.59 47.50 -19.74
C ALA A 17 -17.39 45.99 -19.99
N GLY A 18 -17.47 45.55 -21.24
CA GLY A 18 -17.20 44.16 -21.62
C GLY A 18 -15.77 43.72 -21.30
N GLN A 19 -14.79 44.57 -21.61
CA GLN A 19 -13.38 44.32 -21.28
C GLN A 19 -13.17 44.20 -19.78
N THR A 20 -13.81 45.07 -18.98
CA THR A 20 -13.73 45.02 -17.52
C THR A 20 -14.30 43.72 -16.97
N ALA A 21 -15.45 43.28 -17.48
CA ALA A 21 -16.05 42.01 -17.07
C ALA A 21 -15.18 40.80 -17.43
N ILE A 22 -14.56 40.80 -18.61
CA ILE A 22 -13.63 39.75 -19.03
C ILE A 22 -12.41 39.69 -18.11
N LEU A 23 -11.81 40.84 -17.79
CA LEU A 23 -10.65 40.89 -16.89
C LEU A 23 -10.97 40.39 -15.48
N ALA A 24 -12.17 40.70 -14.96
CA ALA A 24 -12.62 40.18 -13.68
C ALA A 24 -12.78 38.65 -13.72
N ALA A 25 -13.41 38.11 -14.76
CA ALA A 25 -13.57 36.67 -14.92
C ALA A 25 -12.23 35.92 -15.07
N ILE A 26 -11.25 36.52 -15.74
CA ILE A 26 -9.89 35.96 -15.82
C ILE A 26 -9.25 35.90 -14.43
N ALA A 27 -9.37 36.95 -13.63
CA ALA A 27 -8.82 36.97 -12.27
C ALA A 27 -9.47 35.90 -11.37
N ASP A 28 -10.78 35.68 -11.51
CA ASP A 28 -11.48 34.61 -10.78
C ASP A 28 -10.98 33.21 -11.21
N ILE A 29 -10.79 32.99 -12.51
CA ILE A 29 -10.24 31.73 -13.04
C ILE A 29 -8.81 31.49 -12.54
N ASP A 30 -7.97 32.53 -12.51
CA ASP A 30 -6.59 32.43 -12.02
C ASP A 30 -6.57 32.02 -10.54
N ALA A 31 -7.46 32.57 -9.72
CA ALA A 31 -7.60 32.20 -8.31
C ALA A 31 -8.09 30.74 -8.15
N ASP A 32 -9.05 30.30 -8.95
CA ASP A 32 -9.53 28.91 -8.94
C ASP A 32 -8.41 27.93 -9.34
N LEU A 33 -7.58 28.28 -10.32
CA LEU A 33 -6.44 27.45 -10.75
C LEU A 33 -5.40 27.30 -9.64
N GLU A 34 -5.10 28.36 -8.89
CA GLU A 34 -4.18 28.29 -7.75
C GLU A 34 -4.66 27.28 -6.68
N ILE A 35 -5.98 27.24 -6.43
CA ILE A 35 -6.59 26.28 -5.50
C ILE A 35 -6.50 24.85 -6.06
N VAL A 36 -6.75 24.67 -7.35
CA VAL A 36 -6.66 23.34 -8.00
C VAL A 36 -5.23 22.82 -7.94
N ASP A 37 -4.24 23.64 -8.25
CA ASP A 37 -2.83 23.24 -8.20
C ASP A 37 -2.41 22.81 -6.78
N ALA A 38 -2.79 23.58 -5.77
CA ALA A 38 -2.53 23.22 -4.37
C ALA A 38 -3.18 21.89 -3.95
N ASN A 39 -4.38 21.61 -4.47
CA ASN A 39 -5.06 20.34 -4.23
C ASN A 39 -4.38 19.19 -4.97
N VAL A 40 -3.95 19.38 -6.23
CA VAL A 40 -3.22 18.38 -7.01
C VAL A 40 -1.92 18.01 -6.31
N ASP A 41 -1.15 18.99 -5.86
CA ASP A 41 0.10 18.76 -5.12
C ASP A 41 -0.15 17.97 -3.83
N SER A 42 -1.21 18.32 -3.09
CA SER A 42 -1.58 17.63 -1.86
C SER A 42 -2.01 16.18 -2.13
N ILE A 43 -2.81 15.96 -3.18
CA ILE A 43 -3.24 14.61 -3.60
C ILE A 43 -2.04 13.79 -4.05
N GLN A 44 -1.13 14.38 -4.82
CA GLN A 44 0.07 13.70 -5.27
C GLN A 44 0.95 13.29 -4.08
N ALA A 45 1.17 14.17 -3.11
CA ALA A 45 1.94 13.84 -1.91
C ALA A 45 1.30 12.71 -1.08
N ILE A 46 -0.03 12.68 -0.97
CA ILE A 46 -0.75 11.59 -0.30
C ILE A 46 -0.66 10.29 -1.11
N ALA A 47 -0.88 10.35 -2.42
CA ALA A 47 -0.82 9.17 -3.29
C ALA A 47 0.59 8.56 -3.34
N GLU A 48 1.63 9.39 -3.37
CA GLU A 48 3.02 8.94 -3.26
C GLU A 48 3.31 8.32 -1.88
N ALA A 49 2.71 8.83 -0.81
CA ALA A 49 2.88 8.25 0.53
C ALA A 49 2.10 6.93 0.72
N GLU A 50 0.87 6.84 0.19
CA GLU A 50 0.03 5.63 0.26
C GLU A 50 0.53 4.51 -0.65
N ALA A 51 1.19 4.84 -1.77
CA ALA A 51 1.74 3.84 -2.68
C ALA A 51 2.91 3.03 -2.09
N ILE A 52 3.50 3.45 -0.96
CA ILE A 52 4.78 2.87 -0.52
C ILE A 52 4.60 1.65 0.39
N LEU A 53 3.51 1.49 1.16
CA LEU A 53 3.39 0.38 2.12
C LEU A 53 1.99 -0.20 2.16
N GLU A 54 1.83 -1.37 1.56
CA GLU A 54 0.65 -2.22 1.75
C GLU A 54 0.90 -3.27 2.84
N GLU A 55 -0.18 -3.68 3.50
CA GLU A 55 -0.16 -4.66 4.60
C GLU A 55 -1.14 -5.80 4.31
N ALA A 56 -0.70 -7.03 4.58
CA ALA A 56 -1.57 -8.20 4.70
C ALA A 56 -1.36 -8.85 6.06
N GLY A 57 -2.43 -9.15 6.78
CA GLY A 57 -2.34 -9.77 8.10
C GLY A 57 -3.56 -10.61 8.46
N GLY A 58 -3.47 -11.31 9.57
CA GLY A 58 -4.54 -12.13 10.10
C GLY A 58 -4.12 -12.97 11.29
N GLU A 59 -5.00 -13.90 11.67
CA GLU A 59 -4.74 -14.88 12.72
C GLU A 59 -4.70 -16.28 12.08
N LEU A 60 -3.72 -17.10 12.43
CA LEU A 60 -3.64 -18.50 12.01
C LEU A 60 -3.50 -19.42 13.23
N THR A 61 -4.41 -20.40 13.33
CA THR A 61 -4.30 -21.47 14.33
C THR A 61 -3.52 -22.66 13.79
N THR A 62 -2.36 -22.94 14.39
CA THR A 62 -1.52 -24.07 13.97
C THR A 62 -2.22 -25.40 14.22
N ASP A 63 -2.14 -26.36 13.30
CA ASP A 63 -2.77 -27.67 13.45
C ASP A 63 -1.81 -28.86 13.53
N GLY A 64 -0.51 -28.61 13.40
CA GLY A 64 0.53 -29.64 13.37
C GLY A 64 0.90 -30.13 11.96
N THR A 65 0.27 -29.57 10.92
CA THR A 65 0.72 -29.67 9.54
C THR A 65 1.41 -28.38 9.12
N GLU A 66 2.14 -28.43 8.00
CA GLU A 66 2.67 -27.22 7.38
C GLU A 66 1.53 -26.44 6.70
N GLN A 67 1.22 -25.27 7.25
CA GLN A 67 0.12 -24.42 6.81
C GLN A 67 0.66 -23.18 6.11
N THR A 68 -0.09 -22.68 5.12
CA THR A 68 0.24 -21.41 4.47
C THR A 68 -0.13 -20.26 5.39
N LEU A 69 0.88 -19.49 5.81
CA LEU A 69 0.68 -18.25 6.54
C LEU A 69 0.37 -17.12 5.55
N TYR A 70 1.23 -16.98 4.54
CA TYR A 70 1.10 -15.94 3.52
C TYR A 70 1.58 -16.49 2.18
N ILE A 71 0.86 -16.16 1.10
CA ILE A 71 1.30 -16.46 -0.26
C ILE A 71 1.01 -15.28 -1.16
N ASN A 72 2.04 -14.80 -1.84
CA ASN A 72 1.91 -13.92 -2.97
C ASN A 72 2.42 -14.64 -4.21
N ASN A 73 1.47 -15.09 -5.03
CA ASN A 73 1.73 -15.85 -6.24
C ASN A 73 1.81 -14.88 -7.44
N ALA A 74 2.84 -14.01 -7.44
CA ALA A 74 3.22 -13.07 -8.51
C ALA A 74 2.08 -12.41 -9.31
N PRO A 75 1.59 -11.23 -8.90
CA PRO A 75 0.82 -10.32 -9.76
C PRO A 75 1.71 -9.63 -10.81
N ALA A 76 1.11 -8.85 -11.71
CA ALA A 76 1.74 -8.25 -12.90
C ALA A 76 2.73 -7.08 -12.62
N GLY A 77 3.53 -7.16 -11.55
CA GLY A 77 4.46 -6.11 -11.13
C GLY A 77 5.64 -6.64 -10.32
N ASN A 78 6.67 -5.79 -10.13
CA ASN A 78 7.68 -6.06 -9.12
C ASN A 78 7.05 -5.83 -7.74
N TYR A 79 7.33 -6.72 -6.81
CA TYR A 79 6.78 -6.71 -5.45
C TYR A 79 7.94 -6.80 -4.48
N GLU A 80 8.02 -5.87 -3.53
CA GLU A 80 9.13 -5.79 -2.58
C GLU A 80 8.63 -6.04 -1.15
N PRO A 81 8.54 -7.31 -0.73
CA PRO A 81 8.19 -7.61 0.65
C PRO A 81 9.34 -7.17 1.56
N LYS A 82 9.01 -6.47 2.65
CA LYS A 82 10.01 -5.94 3.58
C LYS A 82 10.15 -6.81 4.81
N THR A 83 9.05 -7.10 5.49
CA THR A 83 9.09 -7.84 6.76
C THR A 83 7.81 -8.62 6.99
N LEU A 84 7.99 -9.81 7.55
CA LEU A 84 6.96 -10.57 8.26
C LEU A 84 7.13 -10.33 9.75
N ILE A 85 6.02 -10.11 10.45
CA ILE A 85 5.96 -10.04 11.91
C ILE A 85 4.92 -11.06 12.39
N ILE A 86 5.28 -11.86 13.39
CA ILE A 86 4.38 -12.83 14.02
C ILE A 86 4.42 -12.62 15.54
N ASP A 87 3.25 -12.59 16.17
CA ASP A 87 3.12 -12.49 17.62
C ASP A 87 3.02 -13.87 18.28
N PHE A 88 4.07 -14.24 19.00
CA PHE A 88 4.18 -15.47 19.81
C PHE A 88 3.75 -15.28 21.27
N ALA A 89 2.99 -14.24 21.62
CA ALA A 89 2.49 -14.03 22.98
C ALA A 89 1.66 -15.23 23.51
N ASN A 90 1.01 -15.96 22.61
CA ASN A 90 0.24 -17.16 22.93
C ASN A 90 1.08 -18.44 23.06
N SER A 91 2.40 -18.38 22.83
CA SER A 91 3.26 -19.55 22.85
C SER A 91 3.57 -20.02 24.28
N THR A 92 3.86 -21.32 24.42
CA THR A 92 4.21 -21.95 25.70
C THR A 92 5.54 -22.69 25.62
N VAL A 93 6.15 -22.95 26.78
CA VAL A 93 7.49 -23.56 26.89
C VAL A 93 7.62 -24.96 26.26
N THR A 94 6.51 -25.62 25.96
CA THR A 94 6.48 -26.96 25.35
C THR A 94 6.33 -26.95 23.83
N GLU A 95 6.17 -25.79 23.21
CA GLU A 95 5.91 -25.69 21.78
C GLU A 95 7.20 -25.60 20.96
N THR A 96 7.14 -26.07 19.72
CA THR A 96 8.18 -25.82 18.72
C THR A 96 7.52 -25.50 17.39
N ILE A 97 7.73 -24.27 16.93
CA ILE A 97 7.17 -23.74 15.68
C ILE A 97 8.31 -23.60 14.67
N ARG A 98 8.03 -23.99 13.43
CA ARG A 98 8.93 -23.85 12.29
C ARG A 98 8.27 -22.90 11.28
N ILE A 99 9.00 -21.87 10.88
CA ILE A 99 8.60 -20.94 9.83
C ILE A 99 9.53 -21.15 8.65
N LEU A 100 8.97 -21.26 7.45
CA LEU A 100 9.74 -21.38 6.20
C LEU A 100 9.40 -20.20 5.30
N VAL A 101 10.43 -19.54 4.78
CA VAL A 101 10.30 -18.51 3.74
C VAL A 101 10.77 -19.11 2.43
N ASN A 102 9.85 -19.19 1.47
CA ASN A 102 10.11 -19.74 0.15
C ASN A 102 9.96 -18.66 -0.92
N TYR A 103 10.83 -18.67 -1.92
CA TYR A 103 10.74 -17.80 -3.09
C TYR A 103 10.68 -18.60 -4.38
N ARG A 104 10.19 -17.94 -5.44
CA ARG A 104 10.35 -18.41 -6.82
C ARG A 104 11.43 -17.63 -7.52
N ILE A 105 12.31 -18.36 -8.19
CA ILE A 105 13.41 -17.80 -8.99
C ILE A 105 12.97 -17.57 -10.45
N ALA A 106 11.91 -18.25 -10.90
CA ALA A 106 11.41 -18.20 -12.27
C ALA A 106 9.87 -18.15 -12.29
N PRO A 107 9.26 -17.58 -13.34
CA PRO A 107 7.81 -17.56 -13.49
C PRO A 107 7.27 -18.99 -13.57
N ALA A 108 6.26 -19.29 -12.74
CA ALA A 108 5.70 -20.64 -12.57
C ALA A 108 6.72 -21.74 -12.17
N GLY A 109 7.90 -21.35 -11.66
CA GLY A 109 8.90 -22.28 -11.14
C GLY A 109 8.51 -22.93 -9.81
N PRO A 110 9.29 -23.92 -9.35
CA PRO A 110 9.10 -24.50 -8.02
C PRO A 110 9.43 -23.46 -6.93
N TRP A 111 8.82 -23.65 -5.76
CA TRP A 111 9.19 -22.92 -4.55
C TRP A 111 10.53 -23.42 -4.03
N VAL A 112 11.44 -22.49 -3.73
CA VAL A 112 12.76 -22.78 -3.16
C VAL A 112 12.80 -22.18 -1.76
N ILE A 113 13.15 -23.01 -0.77
CA ILE A 113 13.37 -22.56 0.60
C ILE A 113 14.61 -21.67 0.60
N ASP A 114 14.44 -20.45 1.10
CA ASP A 114 15.53 -19.49 1.27
C ASP A 114 15.95 -19.39 2.73
N ASP A 115 14.97 -19.22 3.63
CA ASP A 115 15.21 -19.16 5.07
C ASP A 115 14.27 -20.08 5.86
N ARG A 116 14.74 -20.46 7.05
CA ARG A 116 14.01 -21.26 8.02
C ARG A 116 14.33 -20.79 9.43
N GLU A 117 13.31 -20.32 10.11
CA GLU A 117 13.38 -19.98 11.53
C GLU A 117 12.69 -21.07 12.36
N THR A 118 13.33 -21.49 13.46
CA THR A 118 12.75 -22.48 14.39
C THR A 118 12.71 -21.90 15.80
N ILE A 119 11.50 -21.77 16.32
CA ILE A 119 11.21 -21.16 17.62
C ILE A 119 10.86 -22.28 18.59
N VAL A 120 11.61 -22.37 19.67
CA VAL A 120 11.43 -23.39 20.71
C VAL A 120 11.02 -22.72 22.02
N GLY A 121 9.89 -23.16 22.56
CA GLY A 121 9.31 -22.62 23.79
C GLY A 121 8.84 -21.17 23.62
N VAL A 122 8.87 -20.41 24.72
CA VAL A 122 8.50 -19.00 24.71
C VAL A 122 9.72 -18.16 24.33
N PRO A 123 9.71 -17.46 23.17
CA PRO A 123 10.82 -16.60 22.80
C PRO A 123 10.94 -15.40 23.75
N VAL A 124 12.15 -14.89 23.93
CA VAL A 124 12.40 -13.71 24.77
C VAL A 124 11.65 -12.48 24.25
N ASN A 125 11.59 -12.35 22.92
CA ASN A 125 10.76 -11.37 22.23
C ASN A 125 9.59 -12.11 21.60
N VAL A 126 8.36 -11.80 22.04
CA VAL A 126 7.14 -12.42 21.50
C VAL A 126 6.86 -11.99 20.06
N GLY A 127 7.19 -10.75 19.70
CA GLY A 127 7.12 -10.28 18.31
C GLY A 127 8.35 -10.70 17.51
N ILE A 128 8.27 -11.83 16.81
CA ILE A 128 9.34 -12.30 15.91
C ILE A 128 9.23 -11.56 14.59
N ARG A 129 10.35 -11.01 14.13
CA ARG A 129 10.45 -10.31 12.85
C ARG A 129 11.39 -11.07 11.92
N ILE A 130 10.92 -11.31 10.71
CA ILE A 130 11.69 -11.95 9.63
C ILE A 130 11.77 -10.95 8.49
N ASN A 131 12.99 -10.54 8.15
CA ASN A 131 13.22 -9.67 7.00
C ASN A 131 13.03 -10.46 5.71
N LEU A 132 12.35 -9.86 4.74
CA LEU A 132 12.05 -10.49 3.46
C LEU A 132 12.93 -9.87 2.37
N HIS A 133 13.16 -10.62 1.30
CA HIS A 133 13.96 -10.21 0.16
C HIS A 133 13.04 -9.85 -1.01
N GLU A 134 13.51 -8.91 -1.84
CA GLU A 134 12.87 -8.57 -3.11
C GLU A 134 12.59 -9.83 -3.94
N ALA A 135 11.34 -9.98 -4.38
CA ALA A 135 10.90 -11.20 -5.05
C ALA A 135 9.96 -10.90 -6.22
N ARG A 136 10.48 -11.07 -7.44
CA ARG A 136 9.71 -10.84 -8.66
C ARG A 136 8.66 -11.92 -8.95
N TYR A 137 8.97 -13.19 -8.66
CA TYR A 137 8.13 -14.33 -9.08
C TYR A 137 7.29 -14.95 -7.97
N GLY A 138 7.24 -14.29 -6.82
CA GLY A 138 6.39 -14.63 -5.70
C GLY A 138 7.15 -15.11 -4.47
N ILE A 139 6.44 -15.07 -3.35
CA ILE A 139 6.87 -15.48 -2.03
C ILE A 139 5.80 -16.38 -1.41
N TRP A 140 6.22 -17.41 -0.69
CA TRP A 140 5.35 -18.31 0.05
C TRP A 140 5.93 -18.59 1.43
N ILE A 141 5.21 -18.16 2.46
CA ILE A 141 5.59 -18.29 3.85
C ILE A 141 4.69 -19.35 4.48
N THR A 142 5.32 -20.36 5.07
CA THR A 142 4.61 -21.42 5.79
C THR A 142 4.98 -21.45 7.25
N ILE A 143 4.04 -21.92 8.07
CA ILE A 143 4.20 -22.12 9.51
C ILE A 143 3.77 -23.54 9.85
N GLU A 144 4.51 -24.19 10.73
CA GLU A 144 4.21 -25.54 11.20
C GLU A 144 4.49 -25.63 12.69
N LYS A 145 3.56 -26.26 13.41
CA LYS A 145 3.81 -26.69 14.79
C LYS A 145 4.34 -28.12 14.81
N THR A 146 5.64 -28.26 15.09
CA THR A 146 6.30 -29.58 15.18
C THR A 146 6.12 -30.25 16.54
N VAL A 147 5.96 -29.48 17.62
CA VAL A 147 5.71 -29.98 18.99
C VAL A 147 4.74 -29.04 19.72
N GLY A 148 3.92 -29.60 20.62
CA GLY A 148 3.07 -28.84 21.53
C GLY A 148 1.59 -28.77 21.13
N THR A 149 0.85 -27.82 21.71
CA THR A 149 -0.59 -27.62 21.49
C THR A 149 -0.86 -26.66 20.34
N ASN A 150 -2.01 -26.80 19.68
CA ASN A 150 -2.46 -25.87 18.64
C ASN A 150 -2.66 -24.47 19.26
N ARG A 151 -2.08 -23.45 18.64
CA ARG A 151 -2.20 -22.05 19.07
C ARG A 151 -2.53 -21.14 17.89
N ALA A 152 -3.24 -20.07 18.20
CA ALA A 152 -3.49 -18.97 17.29
C ALA A 152 -2.34 -17.96 17.40
N TYR A 153 -1.81 -17.55 16.24
CA TYR A 153 -0.78 -16.54 16.11
C TYR A 153 -1.27 -15.44 15.18
N ASP A 154 -1.20 -14.20 15.65
CA ASP A 154 -1.42 -13.02 14.83
C ASP A 154 -0.17 -12.76 13.99
N TRP A 155 -0.36 -12.38 12.74
CA TRP A 155 0.72 -12.12 11.79
C TRP A 155 0.39 -10.96 10.86
N GLN A 156 1.42 -10.30 10.39
CA GLN A 156 1.35 -9.22 9.40
C GLN A 156 2.58 -9.24 8.50
N VAL A 157 2.39 -8.94 7.21
CA VAL A 157 3.43 -8.79 6.19
C VAL A 157 3.31 -7.40 5.60
N PHE A 158 4.42 -6.68 5.55
CA PHE A 158 4.51 -5.36 4.91
C PHE A 158 5.29 -5.46 3.60
N TYR A 159 4.84 -4.72 2.60
CA TYR A 159 5.47 -4.69 1.28
C TYR A 159 5.31 -3.35 0.57
N GLU A 160 6.28 -3.02 -0.29
CA GLU A 160 6.20 -1.87 -1.20
C GLU A 160 5.71 -2.33 -2.58
N VAL A 161 4.90 -1.48 -3.22
CA VAL A 161 4.22 -1.74 -4.51
C VAL A 161 4.69 -0.77 -5.59
#